data_AF-A0A3Q0GXN6-F1
#
_entry.id   AF-A0A3Q0GXN6-F1
#
_cell.length_a   1.000
_cell.length_b   1.000
_cell.length_c   1.000
_cell.angle_alpha   90.00
_cell.angle_beta   90.00
_cell.angle_gamma   90.00
#
_symmetry.space_group_name_H-M   'P 1'
#
loop_
_entity.id
_entity.type
_entity.pdbx_description
1 polymer ?
#
loop_
_entity_poly.entity_id
_entity_poly.type
_entity_poly.pdbx_seq_one_letter_code
_entity_poly.pdbx_strand_id
1 'polypeptide(L)'
;MGKAEMWLIRTYWDFEFPRPYLPNFEFVGGLHCQPAKPLPEEMEEFVQSSGEHGIVVFSLGSMIHNLTDEKNNMIATALSQLPQKVLWRYKGKKPETLGTNTRIYDWIPQNDLLGHAKTKAFITHGGTNGIYEAIYHGVPMVGIPIFADQPDNIAHMRAKGMAVELDFNTMKAQDLVDAVNMVVNNFTYKENAIRLSQIHHDQLVKPLDRAVFWIEFVMRHKGAKHLRPAAHQLTWYQYHCLDVLAFLLTCATVTLFIAVKCCLFCCKKCGRIVRKRKTE
;
A
#
# COMPACT_ATOMS: atom_id res chain seq x y z
N MET A 1 3.33 12.08 16.78
CA MET A 1 4.02 12.10 15.47
C MET A 1 4.50 13.50 15.01
N GLY A 2 4.42 14.59 15.80
CA GLY A 2 4.84 15.93 15.29
C GLY A 2 6.30 16.33 15.53
N LYS A 3 7.07 15.53 16.28
CA LYS A 3 8.40 15.91 16.78
C LYS A 3 9.58 15.32 16.00
N ALA A 4 9.35 14.38 15.09
CA ALA A 4 10.42 13.78 14.32
C ALA A 4 11.04 14.81 13.36
N GLU A 5 12.35 14.74 13.21
CA GLU A 5 13.10 15.59 12.28
C GLU A 5 12.93 15.11 10.83
N MET A 6 12.88 13.80 10.62
CA MET A 6 12.70 13.14 9.33
C MET A 6 11.81 11.90 9.48
N TRP A 7 11.02 11.60 8.46
CA TRP A 7 10.18 10.40 8.38
C TRP A 7 10.70 9.50 7.26
N LEU A 8 11.22 8.33 7.62
CA LEU A 8 11.53 7.29 6.64
C LEU A 8 10.29 6.42 6.43
N ILE A 9 9.67 6.54 5.28
CA ILE A 9 8.45 5.83 4.92
C ILE A 9 8.84 4.58 4.15
N ARG A 10 8.43 3.39 4.61
CA ARG A 10 8.80 2.11 3.98
C ARG A 10 8.03 1.81 2.68
N THR A 11 7.58 2.83 1.97
CA THR A 11 6.90 2.71 0.69
C THR A 11 7.60 3.53 -0.40
N TYR A 12 7.20 3.38 -1.67
CA TYR A 12 7.70 4.09 -2.84
C TYR A 12 6.62 4.15 -3.92
N TRP A 13 6.85 4.91 -5.00
CA TRP A 13 5.83 5.24 -6.00
C TRP A 13 5.45 4.06 -6.94
N ASP A 14 6.30 3.03 -7.01
CA ASP A 14 5.93 1.75 -7.63
C ASP A 14 4.74 1.09 -6.91
N PHE A 15 4.60 1.30 -5.60
CA PHE A 15 3.58 0.73 -4.73
C PHE A 15 2.44 1.71 -4.39
N GLU A 16 2.76 2.96 -4.12
CA GLU A 16 1.83 3.98 -3.63
C GLU A 16 1.06 4.69 -4.76
N PHE A 17 0.00 5.41 -4.37
CA PHE A 17 -0.60 6.45 -5.21
C PHE A 17 0.07 7.82 -4.99
N PRO A 18 0.19 8.65 -6.05
CA PRO A 18 0.79 9.97 -5.92
C PRO A 18 -0.01 10.85 -4.97
N ARG A 19 0.69 11.52 -4.05
CA ARG A 19 0.11 12.48 -3.10
C ARG A 19 1.13 13.56 -2.70
N PRO A 20 0.70 14.77 -2.31
CA PRO A 20 1.58 15.75 -1.70
C PRO A 20 2.21 15.19 -0.42
N TYR A 21 3.50 15.45 -0.21
CA TYR A 21 4.22 15.08 1.00
C TYR A 21 5.14 16.23 1.43
N LEU A 22 5.51 16.22 2.70
CA LEU A 22 6.35 17.27 3.30
C LEU A 22 7.82 17.02 2.96
N PRO A 23 8.67 18.08 2.94
CA PRO A 23 10.10 17.93 2.67
C PRO A 23 10.87 17.05 3.66
N ASN A 24 10.30 16.76 4.82
CA ASN A 24 10.87 15.86 5.82
C ASN A 24 10.32 14.43 5.75
N PHE A 25 9.80 14.01 4.60
CA PHE A 25 9.33 12.65 4.33
C PHE A 25 10.14 12.05 3.19
N GLU A 26 10.71 10.89 3.46
CA GLU A 26 11.62 10.20 2.54
C GLU A 26 11.19 8.76 2.37
N PHE A 27 10.92 8.39 1.12
CA PHE A 27 10.35 7.11 0.74
C PHE A 27 11.48 6.11 0.47
N VAL A 28 11.53 5.04 1.26
CA VAL A 28 12.60 4.03 1.28
C VAL A 28 12.02 2.61 1.12
N GLY A 29 10.92 2.48 0.37
CA GLY A 29 10.31 1.20 0.03
C GLY A 29 11.29 0.21 -0.59
N GLY A 30 11.18 -1.07 -0.21
CA GLY A 30 12.04 -2.15 -0.71
C GLY A 30 13.48 -2.17 -0.20
N LEU A 31 13.82 -1.40 0.85
CA LEU A 31 15.19 -1.39 1.42
C LEU A 31 15.73 -2.76 1.85
N HIS A 32 14.85 -3.75 2.11
CA HIS A 32 15.23 -5.11 2.49
C HIS A 32 15.42 -6.04 1.30
N CYS A 33 14.96 -5.67 0.11
CA CYS A 33 15.02 -6.52 -1.07
C CYS A 33 16.48 -6.67 -1.56
N GLN A 34 16.81 -7.85 -2.06
CA GLN A 34 18.16 -8.20 -2.49
C GLN A 34 18.11 -9.06 -3.76
N PRO A 35 19.17 -9.09 -4.58
CA PRO A 35 19.30 -10.10 -5.63
C PRO A 35 19.14 -11.51 -5.05
N ALA A 36 18.50 -12.40 -5.81
CA ALA A 36 18.29 -13.77 -5.38
C ALA A 36 19.63 -14.51 -5.24
N LYS A 37 19.75 -15.25 -4.15
CA LYS A 37 20.85 -16.19 -3.90
C LYS A 37 20.45 -17.61 -4.32
N PRO A 38 21.42 -18.51 -4.56
CA PRO A 38 21.12 -19.91 -4.80
C PRO A 38 20.30 -20.54 -3.66
N LEU A 39 19.32 -21.36 -4.02
CA LEU A 39 18.51 -22.10 -3.07
C LEU A 39 19.28 -23.29 -2.49
N PRO A 40 18.91 -23.78 -1.29
CA PRO A 40 19.40 -25.07 -0.79
C PRO A 40 19.08 -26.20 -1.80
N GLU A 41 20.00 -27.16 -1.95
CA GLU A 41 19.95 -28.22 -2.97
C GLU A 41 18.58 -28.94 -3.01
N GLU A 42 18.07 -29.40 -1.86
CA GLU A 42 16.78 -30.09 -1.79
C GLU A 42 15.59 -29.23 -2.26
N MET A 43 15.66 -27.92 -2.00
CA MET A 43 14.64 -26.97 -2.44
C MET A 43 14.76 -26.71 -3.94
N GLU A 44 15.99 -26.52 -4.43
CA GLU A 44 16.30 -26.35 -5.84
C GLU A 44 15.80 -27.56 -6.66
N GLU A 45 16.08 -28.79 -6.23
CA GLU A 45 15.59 -30.01 -6.87
C GLU A 45 14.06 -30.03 -6.98
N PHE A 46 13.36 -29.64 -5.92
CA PHE A 46 11.91 -29.54 -5.94
C PHE A 46 11.42 -28.47 -6.93
N VAL A 47 12.07 -27.31 -6.94
CA VAL A 47 11.77 -26.23 -7.88
C VAL A 47 12.00 -26.67 -9.32
N GLN A 48 13.10 -27.37 -9.61
CA GLN A 48 13.40 -27.86 -10.96
C GLN A 48 12.46 -28.99 -11.40
N SER A 49 11.96 -29.81 -10.47
CA SER A 49 10.94 -30.84 -10.75
C SER A 49 9.59 -30.29 -11.24
N SER A 50 9.40 -28.97 -11.22
CA SER A 50 8.20 -28.31 -11.72
C SER A 50 8.06 -28.26 -13.25
N GLY A 51 9.13 -28.59 -13.99
CA GLY A 51 9.11 -28.58 -15.45
C GLY A 51 8.71 -27.21 -16.02
N GLU A 52 7.86 -27.20 -17.04
CA GLU A 52 7.41 -25.96 -17.70
C GLU A 52 6.39 -25.16 -16.89
N HIS A 53 5.66 -25.83 -15.99
CA HIS A 53 4.63 -25.17 -15.18
C HIS A 53 5.23 -24.19 -14.17
N GLY A 54 6.45 -24.44 -13.70
CA GLY A 54 7.12 -23.58 -12.72
C GLY A 54 6.52 -23.69 -11.32
N ILE A 55 6.84 -22.70 -10.48
CA ILE A 55 6.49 -22.72 -9.07
C ILE A 55 5.55 -21.59 -8.66
N VAL A 56 4.79 -21.85 -7.61
CA VAL A 56 4.04 -20.86 -6.83
C VAL A 56 4.65 -20.80 -5.44
N VAL A 57 4.99 -19.60 -4.99
CA VAL A 57 5.41 -19.34 -3.62
C VAL A 57 4.17 -18.96 -2.81
N PHE A 58 4.01 -19.50 -1.62
CA PHE A 58 2.87 -19.17 -0.76
C PHE A 58 3.29 -18.87 0.67
N SER A 59 2.95 -17.67 1.15
CA SER A 59 3.24 -17.22 2.51
C SER A 59 2.21 -16.22 3.01
N LEU A 60 1.57 -16.52 4.15
CA LEU A 60 0.70 -15.57 4.86
C LEU A 60 1.46 -14.77 5.94
N GLY A 61 2.78 -14.63 5.78
CA GLY A 61 3.64 -13.96 6.75
C GLY A 61 3.91 -14.81 8.00
N SER A 62 4.71 -14.28 8.94
CA SER A 62 5.18 -15.02 10.12
C SER A 62 4.15 -15.16 11.24
N MET A 63 3.20 -14.23 11.32
CA MET A 63 2.22 -14.12 12.40
C MET A 63 1.08 -15.14 12.28
N ILE A 64 0.81 -15.64 11.07
CA ILE A 64 -0.21 -16.65 10.83
C ILE A 64 0.40 -18.04 10.94
N HIS A 65 -0.03 -18.77 11.97
CA HIS A 65 0.40 -20.14 12.25
C HIS A 65 -0.78 -21.07 12.62
N ASN A 66 -1.87 -20.51 13.15
CA ASN A 66 -3.03 -21.27 13.62
C ASN A 66 -4.25 -21.06 12.70
N LEU A 67 -4.15 -21.54 11.46
CA LEU A 67 -5.34 -21.69 10.61
C LEU A 67 -6.21 -22.82 11.16
N THR A 68 -7.54 -22.70 11.03
CA THR A 68 -8.45 -23.80 11.38
C THR A 68 -8.20 -24.98 10.45
N ASP A 69 -8.43 -26.20 10.93
CA ASP A 69 -8.28 -27.42 10.11
C ASP A 69 -9.12 -27.34 8.82
N GLU A 70 -10.32 -26.77 8.89
CA GLU A 70 -11.17 -26.53 7.71
C GLU A 70 -10.49 -25.61 6.69
N LYS A 71 -9.99 -24.44 7.12
CA LYS A 71 -9.36 -23.47 6.22
C LYS A 71 -8.04 -24.00 5.64
N ASN A 72 -7.26 -24.70 6.46
CA ASN A 72 -6.03 -25.38 6.05
C ASN A 72 -6.28 -26.43 4.97
N ASN A 73 -7.24 -27.33 5.19
CA ASN A 73 -7.58 -28.36 4.23
C ASN A 73 -8.20 -27.77 2.96
N MET A 74 -9.02 -26.71 3.07
CA MET A 74 -9.55 -26.00 1.91
C MET A 74 -8.42 -25.45 1.03
N ILE A 75 -7.45 -24.76 1.64
CA ILE A 75 -6.28 -24.22 0.94
C ILE A 75 -5.44 -25.35 0.32
N ALA A 76 -5.13 -26.41 1.08
CA ALA A 76 -4.35 -27.53 0.57
C ALA A 76 -5.02 -28.25 -0.61
N THR A 77 -6.34 -28.41 -0.56
CA THR A 77 -7.15 -28.95 -1.67
C THR A 77 -7.12 -28.05 -2.90
N ALA A 78 -7.08 -26.73 -2.74
CA ALA A 78 -6.90 -25.82 -3.88
C ALA A 78 -5.51 -25.98 -4.49
N LEU A 79 -4.46 -25.95 -3.65
CA LEU A 79 -3.07 -26.05 -4.13
C LEU A 79 -2.80 -27.38 -4.83
N SER A 80 -3.43 -28.48 -4.42
CA SER A 80 -3.25 -29.80 -5.06
C SER A 80 -3.82 -29.89 -6.48
N GLN A 81 -4.72 -28.98 -6.85
CA GLN A 81 -5.29 -28.91 -8.20
C GLN A 81 -4.41 -28.11 -9.18
N LEU A 82 -3.38 -27.41 -8.67
CA LEU A 82 -2.48 -26.63 -9.51
C LEU A 82 -1.44 -27.54 -10.19
N PRO A 83 -1.13 -27.30 -11.48
CA PRO A 83 -0.06 -28.02 -12.17
C PRO A 83 1.35 -27.60 -11.68
N GLN A 84 1.47 -26.44 -11.03
CA GLN A 84 2.73 -25.94 -10.47
C GLN A 84 3.16 -26.72 -9.23
N LYS A 85 4.46 -26.69 -8.94
CA LYS A 85 4.94 -27.01 -7.59
C LYS A 85 4.71 -25.83 -6.67
N VAL A 86 4.28 -26.09 -5.45
CA VAL A 86 3.97 -25.05 -4.47
C VAL A 86 4.91 -25.16 -3.27
N LEU A 87 5.59 -24.06 -2.96
CA LEU A 87 6.37 -23.92 -1.73
C LEU A 87 5.58 -23.08 -0.74
N TRP A 88 5.04 -23.75 0.28
CA TRP A 88 4.15 -23.13 1.25
C TRP A 88 4.85 -22.94 2.59
N ARG A 89 5.08 -21.68 2.96
CA ARG A 89 5.51 -21.33 4.32
C ARG A 89 4.34 -21.47 5.28
N TYR A 90 4.38 -22.45 6.16
CA TYR A 90 3.34 -22.68 7.17
C TYR A 90 3.88 -23.41 8.40
N LYS A 91 3.58 -22.89 9.59
CA LYS A 91 4.09 -23.42 10.88
C LYS A 91 2.95 -23.90 11.78
N GLY A 92 2.05 -24.71 11.24
CA GLY A 92 0.94 -25.30 11.99
C GLY A 92 0.69 -26.75 11.60
N LYS A 93 -0.47 -27.29 11.97
CA LYS A 93 -0.82 -28.69 11.68
C LYS A 93 -0.86 -28.92 10.17
N LYS A 94 -0.06 -29.88 9.68
CA LYS A 94 -0.06 -30.29 8.27
C LYS A 94 -1.48 -30.66 7.83
N PRO A 95 -2.02 -30.08 6.74
CA PRO A 95 -3.33 -30.43 6.21
C PRO A 95 -3.38 -31.90 5.75
N GLU A 96 -4.52 -32.54 5.94
CA GLU A 96 -4.77 -33.92 5.51
C GLU A 96 -4.89 -34.03 3.99
N THR A 97 -5.36 -32.97 3.34
CA THR A 97 -5.56 -32.90 1.88
C THR A 97 -4.34 -32.36 1.11
N LEU A 98 -3.15 -32.37 1.72
CA LEU A 98 -1.93 -31.86 1.08
C LEU A 98 -1.53 -32.69 -0.14
N GLY A 99 -1.53 -32.07 -1.32
CA GLY A 99 -1.11 -32.69 -2.57
C GLY A 99 0.41 -32.91 -2.67
N THR A 100 0.82 -33.86 -3.52
CA THR A 100 2.24 -34.19 -3.78
C THR A 100 3.02 -33.10 -4.53
N ASN A 101 2.31 -32.14 -5.11
CA ASN A 101 2.88 -30.95 -5.74
C ASN A 101 3.23 -29.85 -4.73
N THR A 102 2.83 -29.97 -3.46
CA THR A 102 3.03 -28.93 -2.45
C THR A 102 3.97 -29.41 -1.35
N ARG A 103 5.00 -28.60 -1.03
CA ARG A 103 5.86 -28.81 0.15
C ARG A 103 5.64 -27.69 1.16
N ILE A 104 5.52 -28.08 2.42
CA ILE A 104 5.39 -27.16 3.56
C ILE A 104 6.75 -26.95 4.21
N TYR A 105 7.05 -25.69 4.52
CA TYR A 105 8.26 -25.31 5.24
C TYR A 105 7.90 -24.38 6.40
N ASP A 106 8.59 -24.53 7.53
CA ASP A 106 8.50 -23.56 8.64
C ASP A 106 9.00 -22.17 8.23
N TRP A 107 10.02 -22.16 7.37
CA TRP A 107 10.66 -20.99 6.81
C TRP A 107 11.11 -21.23 5.37
N ILE A 108 10.98 -20.22 4.52
CA ILE A 108 11.44 -20.24 3.13
C ILE A 108 12.34 -19.02 2.86
N PRO A 109 13.36 -19.15 2.01
CA PRO A 109 14.10 -18.00 1.49
C PRO A 109 13.24 -17.24 0.46
N GLN A 110 12.23 -16.50 0.95
CA GLN A 110 11.16 -15.92 0.12
C GLN A 110 11.71 -15.01 -0.98
N ASN A 111 12.64 -14.10 -0.66
CA ASN A 111 13.31 -13.25 -1.64
C ASN A 111 13.93 -14.06 -2.78
N ASP A 112 14.65 -15.13 -2.44
CA ASP A 112 15.40 -15.94 -3.41
C ASP A 112 14.46 -16.79 -4.27
N LEU A 113 13.41 -17.35 -3.67
CA LEU A 113 12.35 -18.02 -4.40
C LEU A 113 11.62 -17.07 -5.34
N LEU A 114 11.28 -15.86 -4.91
CA LEU A 114 10.63 -14.88 -5.78
C LEU A 114 11.52 -14.44 -6.94
N GLY A 115 12.84 -14.35 -6.73
CA GLY A 115 13.79 -14.07 -7.81
C GLY A 115 14.19 -15.27 -8.66
N HIS A 116 13.66 -16.46 -8.38
CA HIS A 116 13.95 -17.65 -9.17
C HIS A 116 13.21 -17.65 -10.52
N ALA A 117 13.90 -18.07 -11.60
CA ALA A 117 13.35 -18.01 -12.96
C ALA A 117 12.09 -18.87 -13.19
N LYS A 118 11.89 -19.92 -12.38
CA LYS A 118 10.70 -20.78 -12.43
C LYS A 118 9.48 -20.17 -11.71
N THR A 119 9.62 -19.06 -10.99
CA THR A 119 8.52 -18.48 -10.21
C THR A 119 7.49 -17.80 -11.10
N LYS A 120 6.25 -18.26 -10.97
CA LYS A 120 5.13 -17.77 -11.77
C LYS A 120 4.23 -16.82 -10.99
N ALA A 121 3.96 -17.12 -9.72
CA ALA A 121 3.08 -16.33 -8.89
C ALA A 121 3.45 -16.40 -7.41
N PHE A 122 3.01 -15.39 -6.67
CA PHE A 122 3.12 -15.33 -5.22
C PHE A 122 1.74 -15.25 -4.56
N ILE A 123 1.38 -16.24 -3.75
CA ILE A 123 0.20 -16.16 -2.90
C ILE A 123 0.64 -15.51 -1.57
N THR A 124 0.00 -14.39 -1.21
CA THR A 124 0.45 -13.56 -0.09
C THR A 124 -0.70 -12.97 0.71
N HIS A 125 -0.50 -12.80 2.00
CA HIS A 125 -1.37 -11.97 2.84
C HIS A 125 -1.31 -10.46 2.51
N GLY A 126 -0.35 -9.99 1.70
CA GLY A 126 -0.23 -8.57 1.38
C GLY A 126 0.52 -7.71 2.39
N GLY A 127 1.33 -8.32 3.26
CA GLY A 127 2.26 -7.57 4.11
C GLY A 127 3.31 -6.83 3.26
N THR A 128 3.59 -5.58 3.63
CA THR A 128 4.46 -4.65 2.86
C THR A 128 5.79 -5.28 2.41
N ASN A 129 6.47 -6.07 3.27
CA ASN A 129 7.77 -6.65 2.92
C ASN A 129 7.67 -7.66 1.76
N GLY A 130 6.67 -8.54 1.80
CA GLY A 130 6.46 -9.53 0.74
C GLY A 130 6.01 -8.89 -0.57
N ILE A 131 5.23 -7.80 -0.49
CA ILE A 131 4.87 -7.02 -1.68
C ILE A 131 6.12 -6.44 -2.35
N TYR A 132 7.02 -5.82 -1.59
CA TYR A 132 8.25 -5.29 -2.18
C TYR A 132 9.15 -6.37 -2.76
N GLU A 133 9.26 -7.55 -2.15
CA GLU A 133 10.01 -8.66 -2.76
C GLU A 133 9.37 -9.10 -4.08
N ALA A 134 8.04 -9.14 -4.15
CA ALA A 134 7.33 -9.45 -5.38
C ALA A 134 7.49 -8.35 -6.46
N ILE A 135 7.44 -7.07 -6.08
CA ILE A 135 7.72 -5.94 -6.99
C ILE A 135 9.16 -6.01 -7.47
N TYR A 136 10.12 -6.15 -6.56
CA TYR A 136 11.55 -6.20 -6.86
C TYR A 136 11.88 -7.28 -7.90
N HIS A 137 11.29 -8.48 -7.76
CA HIS A 137 11.50 -9.60 -8.70
C HIS A 137 10.47 -9.68 -9.83
N GLY A 138 9.52 -8.73 -9.91
CA GLY A 138 8.49 -8.68 -10.94
C GLY A 138 7.57 -9.90 -10.98
N VAL A 139 7.13 -10.40 -9.83
CA VAL A 139 6.26 -11.58 -9.70
C VAL A 139 4.82 -11.18 -9.39
N PRO A 140 3.82 -11.51 -10.23
CA PRO A 140 2.42 -11.20 -9.94
C PRO A 140 1.90 -12.02 -8.75
N MET A 141 0.81 -11.56 -8.13
CA MET A 141 0.39 -12.12 -6.84
C MET A 141 -1.11 -12.39 -6.72
N VAL A 142 -1.45 -13.37 -5.88
CA VAL A 142 -2.80 -13.55 -5.34
C VAL A 142 -2.78 -13.06 -3.89
N GLY A 143 -3.48 -11.97 -3.63
CA GLY A 143 -3.62 -11.36 -2.32
C GLY A 143 -4.75 -11.99 -1.50
N ILE A 144 -4.47 -12.39 -0.27
CA ILE A 144 -5.42 -12.93 0.69
C ILE A 144 -5.26 -12.14 2.00
N PRO A 145 -5.71 -10.87 2.05
CA PRO A 145 -5.51 -10.02 3.20
C PRO A 145 -6.27 -10.54 4.44
N ILE A 146 -5.68 -10.36 5.61
CA ILE A 146 -6.21 -10.85 6.88
C ILE A 146 -6.42 -9.71 7.88
N PHE A 147 -5.43 -8.83 8.06
CA PHE A 147 -5.51 -7.74 9.05
C PHE A 147 -4.56 -6.56 8.77
N ALA A 148 -4.67 -5.50 9.58
CA ALA A 148 -3.82 -4.31 9.54
C ALA A 148 -3.81 -3.62 8.15
N ASP A 149 -2.62 -3.36 7.61
CA ASP A 149 -2.38 -2.68 6.33
C ASP A 149 -2.66 -3.56 5.11
N GLN A 150 -2.81 -4.87 5.30
CA GLN A 150 -2.89 -5.84 4.21
C GLN A 150 -4.00 -5.58 3.19
N PRO A 151 -5.27 -5.29 3.58
CA PRO A 151 -6.32 -5.04 2.58
C PRO A 151 -6.00 -3.84 1.70
N ASP A 152 -5.51 -2.75 2.29
CA ASP A 152 -5.14 -1.54 1.55
C ASP A 152 -3.95 -1.80 0.60
N ASN A 153 -2.94 -2.51 1.09
CA ASN A 153 -1.79 -2.86 0.27
C ASN A 153 -2.17 -3.73 -0.95
N ILE A 154 -3.06 -4.70 -0.76
CA ILE A 154 -3.56 -5.54 -1.86
C ILE A 154 -4.44 -4.73 -2.81
N ALA A 155 -5.24 -3.79 -2.32
CA ALA A 155 -6.01 -2.89 -3.16
C ALA A 155 -5.11 -2.05 -4.09
N HIS A 156 -3.95 -1.58 -3.61
CA HIS A 156 -2.94 -0.93 -4.44
C HIS A 156 -2.40 -1.85 -5.53
N MET A 157 -2.06 -3.10 -5.20
CA MET A 157 -1.55 -4.08 -6.18
C MET A 157 -2.60 -4.50 -7.21
N ARG A 158 -3.86 -4.60 -6.80
CA ARG A 158 -4.99 -4.83 -7.70
C ARG A 158 -5.16 -3.64 -8.65
N ALA A 159 -5.16 -2.41 -8.13
CA ALA A 159 -5.30 -1.20 -8.93
C ALA A 159 -4.16 -1.02 -9.95
N LYS A 160 -2.96 -1.50 -9.63
CA LYS A 160 -1.82 -1.53 -10.56
C LYS A 160 -1.80 -2.74 -11.49
N GLY A 161 -2.81 -3.62 -11.41
CA GLY A 161 -2.96 -4.79 -12.28
C GLY A 161 -1.92 -5.88 -12.04
N MET A 162 -1.30 -5.93 -10.85
CA MET A 162 -0.30 -6.93 -10.45
C MET A 162 -0.89 -8.02 -9.55
N ALA A 163 -2.11 -7.81 -9.02
CA ALA A 163 -2.74 -8.74 -8.09
C ALA A 163 -4.21 -9.05 -8.39
N VAL A 164 -4.59 -10.29 -8.09
CA VAL A 164 -5.98 -10.69 -7.81
C VAL A 164 -6.14 -10.75 -6.30
N GLU A 165 -7.28 -10.34 -5.77
CA GLU A 165 -7.54 -10.37 -4.32
C GLU A 165 -8.73 -11.27 -4.01
N LEU A 166 -8.55 -12.10 -2.98
CA LEU A 166 -9.55 -13.01 -2.45
C LEU A 166 -9.86 -12.65 -0.99
N ASP A 167 -11.10 -12.90 -0.58
CA ASP A 167 -11.52 -12.73 0.81
C ASP A 167 -11.18 -13.99 1.61
N PHE A 168 -10.32 -13.85 2.63
CA PHE A 168 -9.87 -14.97 3.46
C PHE A 168 -11.02 -15.76 4.10
N ASN A 169 -12.11 -15.09 4.50
CA ASN A 169 -13.21 -15.71 5.21
C ASN A 169 -14.13 -16.47 4.24
N THR A 170 -14.44 -15.88 3.09
CA THR A 170 -15.46 -16.40 2.17
C THR A 170 -14.92 -17.22 1.00
N MET A 171 -13.61 -17.12 0.68
CA MET A 171 -13.02 -17.88 -0.42
C MET A 171 -13.18 -19.39 -0.25
N LYS A 172 -13.50 -20.06 -1.36
CA LYS A 172 -13.53 -21.50 -1.55
C LYS A 172 -12.27 -21.96 -2.26
N ALA A 173 -12.06 -23.28 -2.30
CA ALA A 173 -10.88 -23.87 -2.93
C ALA A 173 -10.78 -23.48 -4.42
N GLN A 174 -11.91 -23.50 -5.14
CA GLN A 174 -11.95 -23.15 -6.55
C GLN A 174 -11.58 -21.68 -6.80
N ASP A 175 -11.98 -20.76 -5.92
CA ASP A 175 -11.64 -19.34 -6.06
C ASP A 175 -10.12 -19.12 -6.03
N LEU A 176 -9.41 -19.87 -5.18
CA LEU A 176 -7.95 -19.84 -5.11
C LEU A 176 -7.30 -20.45 -6.36
N VAL A 177 -7.82 -21.58 -6.85
CA VAL A 177 -7.36 -22.20 -8.10
C VAL A 177 -7.51 -21.23 -9.27
N ASP A 178 -8.68 -20.62 -9.40
CA ASP A 178 -9.01 -19.70 -10.49
C ASP A 178 -8.15 -18.43 -10.42
N ALA A 179 -7.95 -17.87 -9.22
CA ALA A 179 -7.10 -16.71 -9.03
C ALA A 179 -5.64 -16.98 -9.42
N VAL A 180 -5.08 -18.13 -9.00
CA VAL A 180 -3.70 -18.51 -9.37
C VAL A 180 -3.60 -18.72 -10.88
N ASN A 181 -4.53 -19.46 -11.48
CA ASN A 181 -4.56 -19.66 -12.93
C ASN A 181 -4.70 -18.34 -13.69
N MET A 182 -5.47 -17.38 -13.16
CA MET A 182 -5.62 -16.06 -13.75
C MET A 182 -4.29 -15.30 -13.77
N VAL A 183 -3.58 -15.21 -12.64
CA VAL A 183 -2.31 -14.44 -12.57
C VAL A 183 -1.17 -15.13 -13.32
N VAL A 184 -1.19 -16.47 -13.42
CA VAL A 184 -0.17 -17.23 -14.16
C VAL A 184 -0.39 -17.16 -15.67
N ASN A 185 -1.63 -17.29 -16.13
CA ASN A 185 -1.92 -17.44 -17.56
C ASN A 185 -2.26 -16.12 -18.28
N ASN A 186 -2.73 -15.09 -17.57
CA ASN A 186 -2.93 -13.77 -18.15
C ASN A 186 -1.65 -12.93 -18.06
N PHE A 187 -0.99 -12.76 -19.22
CA PHE A 187 0.28 -12.06 -19.36
C PHE A 187 0.26 -10.63 -18.82
N THR A 188 -0.90 -9.96 -18.80
CA THR A 188 -1.06 -8.58 -18.31
C THR A 188 -0.57 -8.44 -16.86
N TYR A 189 -0.81 -9.44 -15.99
CA TYR A 189 -0.34 -9.38 -14.60
C TYR A 189 1.18 -9.42 -14.51
N LYS A 190 1.82 -10.27 -15.31
CA LYS A 190 3.29 -10.38 -15.36
C LYS A 190 3.92 -9.14 -15.98
N GLU A 191 3.34 -8.57 -17.03
CA GLU A 191 3.81 -7.32 -17.64
C GLU A 191 3.73 -6.16 -16.65
N ASN A 192 2.62 -6.03 -15.93
CA ASN A 192 2.49 -5.02 -14.88
C ASN A 192 3.50 -5.24 -13.76
N ALA A 193 3.71 -6.47 -13.32
CA ALA A 193 4.73 -6.80 -12.32
C ALA A 193 6.14 -6.41 -12.77
N ILE A 194 6.52 -6.74 -14.02
CA ILE A 194 7.82 -6.36 -14.61
C ILE A 194 7.92 -4.83 -14.72
N ARG A 195 6.87 -4.15 -15.15
CA ARG A 195 6.84 -2.68 -15.24
C ARG A 195 7.09 -2.03 -13.88
N LEU A 196 6.45 -2.52 -12.82
CA LEU A 196 6.67 -2.01 -11.47
C LEU A 196 8.07 -2.35 -10.95
N SER A 197 8.60 -3.54 -11.27
CA SER A 197 9.98 -3.92 -10.99
C SER A 197 10.98 -2.95 -11.63
N GLN A 198 10.78 -2.62 -12.91
CA GLN A 198 11.63 -1.65 -13.62
C GLN A 198 11.61 -0.29 -12.94
N ILE A 199 10.43 0.23 -12.59
CA ILE A 199 10.30 1.50 -11.85
C ILE A 199 11.00 1.41 -10.48
N HIS A 200 10.88 0.27 -9.80
CA HIS A 200 11.49 0.04 -8.50
C HIS A 200 13.03 0.06 -8.57
N HIS A 201 13.60 -0.53 -9.61
CA HIS A 201 15.06 -0.55 -9.82
C HIS A 201 15.60 0.75 -10.39
N ASP A 202 14.81 1.47 -11.19
CA ASP A 202 15.18 2.73 -11.84
C ASP A 202 15.07 3.92 -10.87
N GLN A 203 15.89 3.89 -9.83
CA GLN A 203 15.99 4.95 -8.84
C GLN A 203 17.42 5.49 -8.79
N LEU A 204 17.56 6.82 -8.73
CA LEU A 204 18.86 7.49 -8.64
C LEU A 204 19.72 7.00 -7.47
N VAL A 205 19.09 6.71 -6.33
CA VAL A 205 19.74 6.22 -5.10
C VAL A 205 18.96 5.03 -4.60
N LYS A 206 19.64 3.94 -4.25
CA LYS A 206 19.00 2.74 -3.71
C LYS A 206 18.27 3.05 -2.40
N PRO A 207 17.15 2.37 -2.10
CA PRO A 207 16.34 2.69 -0.91
C PRO A 207 17.11 2.63 0.41
N LEU A 208 18.00 1.64 0.59
CA LEU A 208 18.83 1.52 1.79
C LEU A 208 19.84 2.68 1.91
N ASP A 209 20.53 3.01 0.81
CA ASP A 209 21.51 4.10 0.79
C ASP A 209 20.83 5.45 1.06
N ARG A 210 19.61 5.66 0.54
CA ARG A 210 18.78 6.83 0.81
C ARG A 210 18.43 6.92 2.30
N ALA A 211 18.04 5.82 2.94
CA ALA A 211 17.76 5.77 4.37
C ALA A 211 19.00 6.15 5.20
N VAL A 212 20.15 5.55 4.89
CA VAL A 212 21.44 5.83 5.55
C VAL A 212 21.79 7.31 5.41
N PHE A 213 21.72 7.85 4.18
CA PHE A 213 22.01 9.25 3.91
C PHE A 213 21.20 10.20 4.80
N TRP A 214 19.87 9.99 4.92
CA TRP A 214 19.01 10.88 5.69
C TRP A 214 19.21 10.74 7.20
N ILE A 215 19.51 9.54 7.69
CA ILE A 215 19.91 9.33 9.09
C ILE A 215 21.18 10.12 9.39
N GLU A 216 22.22 9.96 8.55
CA GLU A 216 23.48 10.69 8.70
C GLU A 216 23.29 12.20 8.55
N PHE A 217 22.43 12.64 7.63
CA PHE A 217 22.13 14.06 7.42
C PHE A 217 21.61 14.70 8.71
N VAL A 218 20.64 14.08 9.37
CA VAL A 218 20.08 14.58 10.64
C VAL A 218 21.15 14.61 11.73
N MET A 219 22.01 13.59 11.80
CA MET A 219 23.12 13.54 12.76
C MET A 219 24.15 14.65 12.52
N ARG A 220 24.61 14.82 11.27
CA ARG A 220 25.59 15.84 10.85
C ARG A 220 25.12 17.25 11.18
N HIS A 221 23.83 17.54 11.00
CA HIS A 221 23.27 18.88 11.18
C HIS A 221 22.56 19.08 12.53
N LYS A 222 22.61 18.09 13.43
CA LYS A 222 21.96 18.11 14.75
C LYS A 222 20.44 18.40 14.66
N GLY A 223 19.80 17.83 13.64
CA GLY A 223 18.38 18.03 13.33
C GLY A 223 18.12 18.41 11.87
N ALA A 224 16.85 18.59 11.52
CA ALA A 224 16.38 18.97 10.18
C ALA A 224 15.21 19.97 10.26
N LYS A 225 15.26 20.90 11.23
CA LYS A 225 14.16 21.85 11.51
C LYS A 225 13.69 22.66 10.29
N HIS A 226 14.59 22.97 9.37
CA HIS A 226 14.29 23.71 8.14
C HIS A 226 13.44 22.91 7.13
N LEU A 227 13.36 21.58 7.27
CA LEU A 227 12.50 20.71 6.46
C LEU A 227 11.13 20.47 7.10
N ARG A 228 10.94 20.90 8.36
CA ARG A 228 9.70 20.68 9.11
C ARG A 228 8.71 21.81 8.81
N PRO A 229 7.42 21.50 8.58
CA PRO A 229 6.44 22.54 8.36
C PRO A 229 6.14 23.30 9.65
N ALA A 230 5.90 24.62 9.52
CA ALA A 230 5.48 25.47 10.63
C ALA A 230 4.13 25.05 11.23
N ALA A 231 3.29 24.34 10.45
CA ALA A 231 2.01 23.80 10.90
C ALA A 231 2.10 22.97 12.19
N HIS A 232 3.24 22.32 12.47
CA HIS A 232 3.43 21.57 13.72
C HIS A 232 3.54 22.44 14.98
N GLN A 233 3.70 23.75 14.82
CA GLN A 233 3.79 24.71 15.92
C GLN A 233 2.49 25.52 16.10
N LEU A 234 1.52 25.36 15.19
CA LEU A 234 0.25 26.07 15.25
C LEU A 234 -0.71 25.38 16.23
N THR A 235 -1.53 26.19 16.91
CA THR A 235 -2.69 25.66 17.63
C THR A 235 -3.75 25.19 16.63
N TRP A 236 -4.66 24.32 17.06
CA TRP A 236 -5.68 23.77 16.16
C TRP A 236 -6.54 24.85 15.48
N TYR A 237 -6.88 25.94 16.18
CA TYR A 237 -7.67 27.03 15.63
C TYR A 237 -6.89 27.93 14.67
N GLN A 238 -5.57 28.11 14.89
CA GLN A 238 -4.68 28.79 13.94
C GLN A 238 -4.50 27.96 12.67
N TYR A 239 -4.31 26.64 12.83
CA TYR A 239 -4.20 25.72 11.70
C TYR A 239 -5.45 25.73 10.82
N HIS A 240 -6.64 25.83 11.43
CA HIS A 240 -7.93 25.94 10.72
C HIS A 240 -8.36 27.39 10.42
N CYS A 241 -7.50 28.39 10.65
CA CYS A 241 -7.75 29.81 10.39
C CYS A 241 -9.08 30.34 10.97
N LEU A 242 -9.50 29.86 12.14
CA LEU A 242 -10.81 30.20 12.72
C LEU A 242 -10.92 31.68 13.11
N ASP A 243 -9.81 32.27 13.54
CA ASP A 243 -9.67 33.69 13.81
C ASP A 243 -9.86 34.53 12.53
N VAL A 244 -9.25 34.13 11.42
CA VAL A 244 -9.43 34.78 10.11
C VAL A 244 -10.87 34.63 9.62
N LEU A 245 -11.46 33.45 9.75
CA LEU A 245 -12.86 33.22 9.38
C LEU A 245 -13.81 34.09 10.20
N ALA A 246 -13.61 34.16 11.52
CA ALA A 246 -14.41 35.02 12.39
C ALA A 246 -14.27 36.50 12.01
N PHE A 247 -13.06 36.96 11.69
CA PHE A 247 -12.82 38.32 11.21
C PHE A 247 -13.56 38.60 9.89
N LEU A 248 -13.42 37.73 8.89
CA LEU A 248 -14.08 37.89 7.59
C LEU A 248 -15.62 37.88 7.71
N LEU A 249 -16.18 36.98 8.55
CA LEU A 249 -17.61 36.95 8.84
C LEU A 249 -18.09 38.25 9.52
N THR A 250 -17.27 38.80 10.42
CA THR A 250 -17.57 40.09 11.07
C THR A 250 -17.58 41.23 10.06
N CYS A 251 -16.60 41.31 9.16
CA CYS A 251 -16.58 42.31 8.09
C CYS A 251 -17.79 42.18 7.15
N ALA A 252 -18.15 40.95 6.76
CA ALA A 252 -19.29 40.69 5.88
C ALA A 252 -20.62 41.08 6.53
N THR A 253 -20.84 40.70 7.78
CA THR A 253 -22.05 41.05 8.55
C THR A 253 -22.18 42.56 8.78
N VAL A 254 -21.09 43.25 9.12
CA VAL A 254 -21.09 44.72 9.27
C VAL A 254 -21.40 45.40 7.94
N THR A 255 -20.77 44.97 6.84
CA THR A 255 -21.03 45.53 5.50
C THR A 255 -22.48 45.32 5.08
N LEU A 256 -23.03 44.12 5.29
CA LEU A 256 -24.42 43.82 5.02
C LEU A 256 -25.36 44.69 5.87
N PHE A 257 -25.05 44.84 7.16
CA PHE A 257 -25.82 45.68 8.07
C PHE A 257 -25.85 47.15 7.61
N ILE A 258 -24.70 47.71 7.25
CA ILE A 258 -24.60 49.08 6.71
C ILE A 258 -25.40 49.20 5.42
N ALA A 259 -25.24 48.27 4.48
CA ALA A 259 -25.98 48.27 3.21
C ALA A 259 -27.50 48.24 3.45
N VAL A 260 -28.00 47.36 4.33
CA VAL A 260 -29.41 47.29 4.70
C VAL A 260 -29.89 48.61 5.33
N LYS A 261 -29.11 49.20 6.24
CA LYS A 261 -29.47 50.48 6.86
C LYS A 261 -29.48 51.63 5.85
N CYS A 262 -28.52 51.69 4.93
CA CYS A 262 -28.48 52.64 3.82
C CYS A 262 -29.70 52.48 2.90
N CYS A 263 -30.02 51.25 2.47
CA CYS A 263 -31.20 50.96 1.65
C CYS A 263 -32.49 51.39 2.36
N LEU A 264 -32.67 51.01 3.62
CA LEU A 264 -33.85 51.40 4.41
C LEU A 264 -33.95 52.92 4.61
N PHE A 265 -32.81 53.61 4.80
CA PHE A 265 -32.76 55.06 4.90
C PHE A 265 -33.15 55.74 3.58
N CYS A 266 -32.59 55.27 2.46
CA CYS A 266 -32.96 55.73 1.11
C CYS A 266 -34.45 55.51 0.82
N CYS A 267 -34.99 54.33 1.11
CA CYS A 267 -36.42 54.04 0.96
C CYS A 267 -37.30 54.94 1.83
N LYS A 268 -36.93 55.20 3.10
CA LYS A 268 -37.66 56.15 3.97
C LYS A 268 -37.61 57.59 3.47
N LYS A 269 -36.46 58.02 2.92
CA LYS A 269 -36.28 59.38 2.38
C LYS A 269 -37.09 59.58 1.09
N CYS A 270 -37.07 58.60 0.18
CA CYS A 270 -37.93 58.59 -1.02
C CYS A 270 -39.43 58.58 -0.66
N GLY A 271 -39.84 57.76 0.31
CA GLY A 271 -41.23 57.73 0.79
C GLY A 271 -41.68 59.05 1.42
N ARG A 272 -40.81 59.75 2.15
CA ARG A 272 -41.09 61.10 2.70
C ARG A 272 -41.20 62.16 1.60
N ILE A 273 -40.36 62.10 0.56
CA ILE A 273 -40.42 63.03 -0.59
C ILE A 273 -41.73 62.85 -1.37
N VAL A 274 -42.16 61.60 -1.61
CA VAL A 274 -43.44 61.30 -2.27
C VAL A 274 -44.63 61.79 -1.44
N ARG A 275 -44.57 61.66 -0.10
CA ARG A 275 -45.63 62.17 0.79
C ARG A 275 -45.70 63.69 0.80
N LYS A 276 -44.57 64.38 0.79
CA LYS A 276 -44.51 65.86 0.72
C LYS A 276 -45.12 66.40 -0.57
N ARG A 277 -44.84 65.76 -1.72
CA ARG A 277 -45.44 66.09 -3.03
C ARG A 277 -46.95 65.84 -3.17
N LYS A 278 -47.58 65.08 -2.25
CA LYS A 278 -49.03 64.87 -2.23
C LYS A 278 -49.78 65.84 -1.31
N THR A 279 -49.06 66.71 -0.59
CA THR A 279 -49.64 67.63 0.40
C THR A 279 -49.49 69.11 -0.01
N GLU A 280 -48.94 69.35 -1.20
CA GLU A 280 -49.03 70.60 -1.97
C GLU A 280 -50.05 70.38 -3.10
#